data_AF-A0A1H8ELU6-F1
#
_entry.id   AF-A0A1H8ELU6-F1
#
_cell.length_a   1.000
_cell.length_b   1.000
_cell.length_c   1.000
_cell.angle_alpha   90.00
_cell.angle_beta   90.00
_cell.angle_gamma   90.00
#
_symmetry.space_group_name_H-M   'P 1'
#
loop_
_entity.id
_entity.type
_entity.pdbx_description
1 polymer ?
#
loop_
_entity_poly.entity_id
_entity_poly.type
_entity_poly.pdbx_seq_one_letter_code
_entity_poly.pdbx_strand_id
1 'polypeptide(L)'
;MSFRLKRLLCCAFIASSALAPVAFADDASCDIDIGNTHIDGPCVFTPRKDGSFGVTMQDGTSFAGARELSLDIVGKRAGTLSDSNGRNLGLANRSSTDAACWIADEASVCVRALEDPRSGQKNAISAAPFGDLPRVVTGRCHMDSCWWVRIEEIEEIGTGSDDIPGRRLLVKLSHASSEMAVEDYDNVPAPDADIWGDPVHDQYFCSMIRPAVLTDDQGWTVLPLPSVFGATEGATNIYLDLCHGHAERDPYEAVKELGYDVAHEDQSFRTFADLITP
;
A
#
# COMPACT_ATOMS: atom_id res chain seq x y z
N MET A 1 -21.91 -31.74 -67.12
CA MET A 1 -21.22 -32.32 -65.95
C MET A 1 -20.45 -31.19 -65.28
N SER A 2 -20.87 -30.78 -64.07
CA SER A 2 -20.43 -29.53 -63.43
C SER A 2 -19.44 -29.82 -62.30
N PHE A 3 -18.29 -29.14 -62.33
CA PHE A 3 -17.24 -29.17 -61.31
C PHE A 3 -17.73 -28.55 -59.99
N ARG A 4 -17.43 -29.17 -58.84
CA ARG A 4 -17.40 -28.45 -57.54
C ARG A 4 -16.19 -28.83 -56.68
N LEU A 5 -15.41 -27.80 -56.46
CA LEU A 5 -14.26 -27.59 -55.59
C LEU A 5 -14.72 -27.39 -54.12
N LYS A 6 -14.10 -28.05 -53.13
CA LYS A 6 -14.16 -27.67 -51.69
C LYS A 6 -12.83 -28.07 -51.01
N ARG A 7 -11.86 -27.15 -50.99
CA ARG A 7 -11.43 -26.29 -49.87
C ARG A 7 -10.69 -27.06 -48.75
N LEU A 8 -9.36 -26.99 -48.81
CA LEU A 8 -8.43 -27.23 -47.70
C LEU A 8 -8.70 -26.24 -46.56
N LEU A 9 -8.74 -26.74 -45.33
CA LEU A 9 -8.78 -25.94 -44.11
C LEU A 9 -7.34 -25.76 -43.62
N CYS A 10 -6.81 -24.52 -43.71
CA CYS A 10 -5.51 -24.13 -43.20
C CYS A 10 -5.67 -23.77 -41.71
N CYS A 11 -5.10 -24.56 -40.81
CA CYS A 11 -5.05 -24.23 -39.38
C CYS A 11 -3.92 -23.22 -39.15
N ALA A 12 -4.26 -21.95 -39.00
CA ALA A 12 -3.32 -20.93 -38.54
C ALA A 12 -3.17 -21.03 -37.01
N PHE A 13 -2.02 -21.52 -36.55
CA PHE A 13 -1.60 -21.37 -35.16
C PHE A 13 -1.26 -19.90 -34.91
N ILE A 14 -2.12 -19.19 -34.19
CA ILE A 14 -1.83 -17.86 -33.66
C ILE A 14 -0.89 -18.07 -32.48
N ALA A 15 0.40 -17.77 -32.68
CA ALA A 15 1.37 -17.70 -31.61
C ALA A 15 0.95 -16.57 -30.64
N SER A 16 0.57 -16.94 -29.42
CA SER A 16 0.31 -15.98 -28.35
C SER A 16 1.64 -15.40 -27.89
N SER A 17 1.87 -14.13 -28.19
CA SER A 17 2.97 -13.37 -27.61
C SER A 17 2.74 -13.27 -26.11
N ALA A 18 3.51 -14.02 -25.32
CA ALA A 18 3.57 -13.85 -23.88
C ALA A 18 4.18 -12.46 -23.61
N LEU A 19 3.33 -11.48 -23.29
CA LEU A 19 3.75 -10.24 -22.67
C LEU A 19 4.33 -10.62 -21.29
N ALA A 20 5.65 -10.52 -21.16
CA ALA A 20 6.27 -10.56 -19.83
C ALA A 20 5.70 -9.40 -19.00
N PRO A 21 5.38 -9.62 -17.72
CA PRO A 21 4.99 -8.52 -16.84
C PRO A 21 6.15 -7.53 -16.77
N VAL A 22 5.87 -6.27 -17.10
CA VAL A 22 6.79 -5.16 -16.89
C VAL A 22 6.98 -5.08 -15.37
N ALA A 23 8.19 -5.36 -14.90
CA ALA A 23 8.56 -5.07 -13.52
C ALA A 23 8.45 -3.55 -13.36
N PHE A 24 7.58 -3.10 -12.46
CA PHE A 24 7.42 -1.67 -12.16
C PHE A 24 8.74 -1.18 -11.58
N ALA A 25 9.34 -0.21 -12.28
CA ALA A 25 10.56 0.43 -11.86
C ALA A 25 10.17 1.66 -11.02
N ASP A 26 10.65 1.73 -9.78
CA ASP A 26 10.27 2.77 -8.83
C ASP A 26 11.35 3.88 -8.79
N ASP A 27 10.90 5.12 -8.68
CA ASP A 27 11.79 6.28 -8.52
C ASP A 27 12.41 6.29 -7.11
N ALA A 28 13.74 6.30 -7.03
CA ALA A 28 14.53 6.16 -5.81
C ALA A 28 15.69 7.17 -5.75
N SER A 29 16.24 7.40 -4.56
CA SER A 29 17.48 8.12 -4.32
C SER A 29 18.54 7.09 -4.00
N CYS A 30 19.60 7.11 -4.78
CA CYS A 30 20.73 6.21 -4.64
C CYS A 30 21.95 6.94 -4.12
N ASP A 31 22.72 6.23 -3.31
CA ASP A 31 24.04 6.61 -2.84
C ASP A 31 24.94 5.37 -3.03
N ILE A 32 25.95 5.50 -3.88
CA ILE A 32 26.74 4.39 -4.41
C ILE A 32 28.21 4.76 -4.35
N ASP A 33 28.99 3.95 -3.63
CA ASP A 33 30.45 3.97 -3.70
C ASP A 33 30.97 2.79 -4.51
N ILE A 34 31.90 3.04 -5.43
CA ILE A 34 32.66 1.99 -6.13
C ILE A 34 34.13 2.41 -6.19
N GLY A 35 34.98 1.73 -5.42
CA GLY A 35 36.38 2.10 -5.24
C GLY A 35 36.52 3.51 -4.65
N ASN A 36 37.07 4.44 -5.43
CA ASN A 36 37.26 5.84 -5.02
C ASN A 36 36.21 6.80 -5.61
N THR A 37 35.17 6.26 -6.25
CA THR A 37 34.12 7.05 -6.91
C THR A 37 32.85 6.97 -6.09
N HIS A 38 32.30 8.14 -5.76
CA HIS A 38 31.00 8.30 -5.12
C HIS A 38 30.01 8.84 -6.16
N ILE A 39 28.80 8.27 -6.18
CA ILE A 39 27.70 8.65 -7.07
C ILE A 39 26.43 8.70 -6.24
N ASP A 40 25.79 9.87 -6.22
CA ASP A 40 24.52 10.09 -5.53
C ASP A 40 23.50 10.76 -6.46
N GLY A 41 22.21 10.51 -6.19
CA GLY A 41 21.11 11.20 -6.87
C GLY A 41 19.92 10.31 -7.23
N PRO A 42 18.96 10.86 -8.00
CA PRO A 42 17.81 10.12 -8.47
C PRO A 42 18.20 8.92 -9.34
N CYS A 43 17.60 7.78 -9.04
CA CYS A 43 17.82 6.50 -9.71
C CYS A 43 16.49 5.78 -9.92
N VAL A 44 16.50 4.86 -10.88
CA VAL A 44 15.41 3.92 -11.13
C VAL A 44 15.77 2.61 -10.42
N PHE A 45 14.93 2.20 -9.46
CA PHE A 45 15.03 0.93 -8.76
C PHE A 45 14.19 -0.13 -9.46
N THR A 46 14.81 -1.25 -9.84
CA THR A 46 14.12 -2.35 -10.52
C THR A 46 14.11 -3.60 -9.61
N PRO A 47 13.01 -3.84 -8.86
CA PRO A 47 12.91 -4.99 -7.97
C PRO A 47 12.78 -6.32 -8.74
N ARG A 48 13.30 -7.40 -8.14
CA ARG A 48 13.13 -8.78 -8.62
C ARG A 48 12.49 -9.65 -7.52
N LYS A 49 11.84 -10.73 -7.95
CA LYS A 49 10.95 -11.57 -7.10
C LYS A 49 11.62 -12.18 -5.86
N ASP A 50 12.93 -12.36 -5.89
CA ASP A 50 13.76 -12.95 -4.83
C ASP A 50 14.34 -11.90 -3.86
N GLY A 51 13.95 -10.63 -4.02
CA GLY A 51 14.51 -9.51 -3.26
C GLY A 51 15.82 -8.97 -3.85
N SER A 52 16.31 -9.56 -4.94
CA SER A 52 17.37 -8.98 -5.76
C SER A 52 16.86 -7.71 -6.46
N PHE A 53 17.76 -6.84 -6.89
CA PHE A 53 17.36 -5.61 -7.58
C PHE A 53 18.44 -5.10 -8.52
N GLY A 54 18.03 -4.20 -9.42
CA GLY A 54 18.90 -3.39 -10.28
C GLY A 54 18.69 -1.90 -10.01
N VAL A 55 19.72 -1.10 -10.29
CA VAL A 55 19.73 0.35 -10.13
C VAL A 55 20.33 1.00 -11.37
N THR A 56 19.65 2.01 -11.91
CA THR A 56 20.15 2.86 -13.01
C THR A 56 19.99 4.33 -12.61
N MET A 57 21.03 5.17 -12.78
CA MET A 57 20.89 6.61 -12.48
C MET A 57 20.00 7.30 -13.54
N GLN A 58 19.08 8.16 -13.11
CA GLN A 58 18.14 8.83 -14.02
C GLN A 58 18.82 9.86 -14.93
N ASP A 59 19.89 10.48 -14.46
CA ASP A 59 20.71 11.43 -15.22
C ASP A 59 21.59 10.75 -16.28
N GLY A 60 21.58 9.41 -16.34
CA GLY A 60 22.40 8.61 -17.23
C GLY A 60 23.85 8.43 -16.78
N THR A 61 24.19 8.85 -15.56
CA THR A 61 25.52 8.62 -14.97
C THR A 61 25.85 7.12 -14.94
N SER A 62 27.08 6.79 -15.33
CA SER A 62 27.54 5.40 -15.44
C SER A 62 28.47 4.98 -14.31
N PHE A 63 28.39 3.72 -13.90
CA PHE A 63 29.23 3.07 -12.89
C PHE A 63 30.51 2.54 -13.54
N ALA A 64 31.54 3.38 -13.67
CA ALA A 64 32.78 3.02 -14.38
C ALA A 64 32.51 2.44 -15.81
N GLY A 65 31.56 3.04 -16.53
CA GLY A 65 31.16 2.63 -17.88
C GLY A 65 30.02 1.61 -17.95
N ALA A 66 29.54 1.07 -16.83
CA ALA A 66 28.30 0.29 -16.76
C ALA A 66 27.09 1.20 -16.52
N ARG A 67 25.90 0.85 -17.04
CA ARG A 67 24.68 1.67 -16.87
C ARG A 67 23.79 1.19 -15.73
N GLU A 68 23.93 -0.06 -15.34
CA GLU A 68 23.14 -0.66 -14.27
C GLU A 68 24.08 -1.32 -13.27
N LEU A 69 23.73 -1.17 -12.00
CA LEU A 69 24.29 -1.88 -10.87
C LEU A 69 23.26 -2.88 -10.35
N SER A 70 23.65 -4.13 -10.15
CA SER A 70 22.78 -5.21 -9.72
C SER A 70 23.23 -5.80 -8.40
N LEU A 71 22.27 -6.02 -7.49
CA LEU A 71 22.44 -6.85 -6.32
C LEU A 71 21.65 -8.15 -6.50
N ASP A 72 22.34 -9.28 -6.48
CA ASP A 72 21.74 -10.63 -6.49
C ASP A 72 21.77 -11.25 -5.08
N ILE A 73 20.62 -11.56 -4.50
CA ILE A 73 20.53 -12.17 -3.17
C ILE A 73 21.00 -13.63 -3.22
N VAL A 74 21.99 -13.96 -2.40
CA VAL A 74 22.57 -15.32 -2.31
C VAL A 74 22.36 -15.97 -0.94
N GLY A 75 21.83 -15.23 0.03
CA GLY A 75 21.52 -15.74 1.36
C GLY A 75 20.84 -14.72 2.26
N LYS A 76 20.56 -15.13 3.50
CA LYS A 76 19.94 -14.23 4.49
C LYS A 76 20.87 -13.05 4.75
N ARG A 77 20.47 -11.86 4.29
CA ARG A 77 21.23 -10.60 4.38
C ARG A 77 22.57 -10.61 3.62
N ALA A 78 22.73 -11.50 2.65
CA ALA A 78 23.93 -11.59 1.80
C ALA A 78 23.53 -11.56 0.33
N GLY A 79 24.27 -10.78 -0.46
CA GLY A 79 24.07 -10.63 -1.91
C GLY A 79 25.40 -10.47 -2.63
N THR A 80 25.41 -10.60 -3.95
CA THR A 80 26.57 -10.29 -4.80
C THR A 80 26.28 -9.00 -5.54
N LEU A 81 27.20 -8.03 -5.48
CA LEU A 81 27.13 -6.83 -6.30
C LEU A 81 27.84 -7.06 -7.63
N SER A 82 27.20 -6.64 -8.71
CA SER A 82 27.78 -6.67 -10.05
C SER A 82 27.28 -5.51 -10.88
N ASP A 83 27.99 -5.19 -11.96
CA ASP A 83 27.55 -4.17 -12.91
C ASP A 83 27.10 -4.78 -14.25
N SER A 84 26.44 -3.97 -15.08
CA SER A 84 25.91 -4.39 -16.39
C SER A 84 26.98 -4.84 -17.39
N ASN A 85 28.25 -4.56 -17.13
CA ASN A 85 29.37 -5.04 -17.95
C ASN A 85 29.88 -6.42 -17.49
N GLY A 86 29.27 -6.99 -16.46
CA GLY A 86 29.62 -8.30 -15.90
C GLY A 86 30.77 -8.25 -14.89
N ARG A 87 31.19 -7.07 -14.44
CA ARG A 87 32.20 -6.96 -13.38
C ARG A 87 31.56 -7.32 -12.04
N ASN A 88 32.18 -8.26 -11.33
CA ASN A 88 31.81 -8.60 -9.96
C ASN A 88 32.46 -7.59 -8.99
N LEU A 89 31.65 -6.96 -8.15
CA LEU A 89 32.04 -5.94 -7.17
C LEU A 89 32.14 -6.51 -5.75
N GLY A 90 31.89 -7.81 -5.58
CA GLY A 90 32.11 -8.55 -4.35
C GLY A 90 30.82 -9.03 -3.68
N LEU A 91 31.02 -9.81 -2.62
CA LEU A 91 29.95 -10.22 -1.73
C LEU A 91 29.58 -9.05 -0.81
N ALA A 92 28.34 -8.61 -0.91
CA ALA A 92 27.77 -7.55 -0.10
C ALA A 92 26.92 -8.12 1.03
N ASN A 93 27.04 -7.53 2.22
CA ASN A 93 26.15 -7.79 3.34
C ASN A 93 25.20 -6.61 3.54
N ARG A 94 23.95 -6.92 3.90
CA ARG A 94 22.99 -5.87 4.27
C ARG A 94 23.47 -5.21 5.56
N SER A 95 23.61 -3.88 5.55
CA SER A 95 24.08 -3.12 6.70
C SER A 95 23.16 -3.32 7.92
N SER A 96 23.77 -3.37 9.10
CA SER A 96 23.07 -3.53 10.38
C SER A 96 22.52 -2.21 10.92
N THR A 97 23.07 -1.09 10.45
CA THR A 97 22.71 0.27 10.89
C THR A 97 21.84 1.01 9.88
N ASP A 98 21.92 0.63 8.61
CA ASP A 98 21.06 1.18 7.56
C ASP A 98 20.53 0.05 6.65
N ALA A 99 19.25 -0.25 6.78
CA ALA A 99 18.63 -1.35 6.04
C ALA A 99 18.50 -1.08 4.53
N ALA A 100 18.66 0.17 4.09
CA ALA A 100 18.70 0.55 2.68
C ALA A 100 20.04 0.21 2.00
N CYS A 101 21.09 -0.04 2.80
CA CYS A 101 22.46 -0.18 2.31
C CYS A 101 22.95 -1.63 2.26
N TRP A 102 23.67 -1.94 1.20
CA TRP A 102 24.43 -3.17 0.99
C TRP A 102 25.90 -2.83 0.81
N ILE A 103 26.76 -3.49 1.59
CA ILE A 103 28.17 -3.13 1.72
C ILE A 103 29.02 -4.34 1.37
N ALA A 104 29.85 -4.19 0.34
CA ALA A 104 30.97 -5.06 -0.01
C ALA A 104 32.30 -4.37 0.34
N ASP A 105 33.42 -5.06 0.15
CA ASP A 105 34.75 -4.55 0.53
C ASP A 105 35.15 -3.27 -0.23
N GLU A 106 34.79 -3.17 -1.52
CA GLU A 106 35.15 -2.06 -2.41
C GLU A 106 33.94 -1.35 -3.04
N ALA A 107 32.72 -1.71 -2.61
CA ALA A 107 31.51 -1.14 -3.15
C ALA A 107 30.39 -1.04 -2.10
N SER A 108 29.59 0.00 -2.20
CA SER A 108 28.37 0.17 -1.44
C SER A 108 27.23 0.55 -2.39
N VAL A 109 26.01 0.14 -2.05
CA VAL A 109 24.80 0.68 -2.66
C VAL A 109 23.74 0.84 -1.60
N CYS A 110 23.26 2.07 -1.46
CA CYS A 110 22.10 2.42 -0.67
C CYS A 110 20.99 2.87 -1.60
N VAL A 111 19.82 2.26 -1.48
CA VAL A 111 18.63 2.66 -2.26
C VAL A 111 17.52 3.05 -1.32
N ARG A 112 17.09 4.31 -1.39
CA ARG A 112 15.99 4.87 -0.60
C ARG A 112 14.90 5.29 -1.55
N ALA A 113 13.63 5.07 -1.22
CA ALA A 113 12.56 5.65 -2.01
C ALA A 113 12.75 7.18 -2.08
N LEU A 114 12.58 7.81 -3.24
CA LEU A 114 12.50 9.26 -3.29
C LEU A 114 11.28 9.65 -2.46
N GLU A 115 11.50 10.48 -1.43
CA GLU A 115 10.41 11.14 -0.75
C GLU A 115 9.65 11.96 -1.81
N ASP A 116 8.48 11.46 -2.23
CA ASP A 116 7.46 12.28 -2.85
C ASP A 116 7.29 13.50 -1.92
N PRO A 117 7.22 14.75 -2.41
CA PRO A 117 6.87 15.89 -1.56
C PRO A 117 5.51 15.70 -0.84
N ARG A 118 4.71 14.70 -1.24
CA ARG A 118 3.50 14.20 -0.56
C ARG A 118 3.75 12.99 0.37
N SER A 119 4.97 12.48 0.48
CA SER A 119 5.36 11.30 1.28
C SER A 119 5.44 11.56 2.78
N GLY A 120 5.51 12.83 3.22
CA GLY A 120 5.22 13.19 4.61
C GLY A 120 3.79 12.80 5.05
N GLN A 121 2.95 12.39 4.10
CA GLN A 121 1.57 11.98 4.28
C GLN A 121 1.34 10.47 4.02
N LYS A 122 2.31 9.74 3.44
CA LYS A 122 2.09 8.33 3.00
C LYS A 122 2.20 7.29 4.12
N ASN A 123 2.85 7.62 5.23
CA ASN A 123 2.99 6.75 6.41
C ASN A 123 2.45 7.39 7.69
N ALA A 124 1.91 8.61 7.60
CA ALA A 124 1.48 9.35 8.76
C ALA A 124 -0.01 9.12 8.95
N ILE A 125 -0.36 8.44 10.05
CA ILE A 125 -1.67 8.66 10.68
C ILE A 125 -1.81 10.16 10.82
N SER A 126 -2.77 10.75 10.11
CA SER A 126 -2.82 12.20 9.91
C SER A 126 -3.01 12.92 11.24
N ALA A 127 -1.95 13.53 11.78
CA ALA A 127 -2.05 14.44 12.93
C ALA A 127 -2.76 15.76 12.59
N ALA A 128 -3.14 15.97 11.32
CA ALA A 128 -3.89 17.13 10.89
C ALA A 128 -5.32 17.10 11.45
N PRO A 129 -5.98 18.27 11.64
CA PRO A 129 -7.40 18.32 11.98
C PRO A 129 -8.21 17.50 10.96
N PHE A 130 -9.25 16.81 11.44
CA PHE A 130 -10.03 15.82 10.69
C PHE A 130 -10.83 16.34 9.48
N GLY A 131 -10.43 17.48 8.91
CA GLY A 131 -11.17 18.19 7.85
C GLY A 131 -12.43 18.88 8.37
N ASP A 132 -13.24 19.37 7.44
CA ASP A 132 -14.54 19.96 7.75
C ASP A 132 -15.56 18.88 8.10
N LEU A 133 -16.43 19.20 9.07
CA LEU A 133 -17.54 18.37 9.53
C LEU A 133 -18.86 19.16 9.46
N PRO A 134 -20.01 18.49 9.25
CA PRO A 134 -20.14 17.06 8.99
C PRO A 134 -19.70 16.69 7.57
N ARG A 135 -19.26 15.44 7.37
CA ARG A 135 -18.98 14.90 6.04
C ARG A 135 -19.57 13.50 5.87
N VAL A 136 -19.81 13.11 4.62
CA VAL A 136 -20.34 11.79 4.29
C VAL A 136 -19.24 10.92 3.71
N VAL A 137 -19.15 9.69 4.20
CA VAL A 137 -18.25 8.65 3.71
C VAL A 137 -19.09 7.49 3.21
N THR A 138 -18.80 6.99 2.01
CA THR A 138 -19.39 5.74 1.52
C THR A 138 -18.79 4.60 2.30
N GLY A 139 -19.61 3.88 3.06
CA GLY A 139 -19.19 2.68 3.77
C GLY A 139 -18.95 1.55 2.78
N ARG A 140 -19.98 1.14 2.05
CA ARG A 140 -19.86 0.12 0.99
C ARG A 140 -21.01 0.29 0.01
N CYS A 141 -20.74 0.10 -1.27
CA CYS A 141 -21.76 0.11 -2.31
C CYS A 141 -21.49 -1.07 -3.25
N HIS A 142 -22.11 -2.23 -2.97
CA HIS A 142 -21.94 -3.44 -3.78
C HIS A 142 -23.06 -4.48 -3.49
N MET A 143 -23.43 -5.33 -4.47
CA MET A 143 -24.58 -6.28 -4.46
C MET A 143 -25.94 -5.65 -4.12
N ASP A 144 -26.35 -4.65 -4.90
CA ASP A 144 -27.65 -3.95 -4.82
C ASP A 144 -27.93 -3.26 -3.48
N SER A 145 -26.88 -3.01 -2.69
CA SER A 145 -26.96 -2.34 -1.40
C SER A 145 -25.80 -1.36 -1.23
N CYS A 146 -26.16 -0.14 -0.86
CA CYS A 146 -25.22 0.91 -0.55
C CYS A 146 -25.53 1.49 0.83
N TRP A 147 -24.48 1.77 1.60
CA TRP A 147 -24.61 2.44 2.88
C TRP A 147 -23.50 3.46 3.07
N TRP A 148 -23.84 4.48 3.84
CA TRP A 148 -23.03 5.66 4.09
C TRP A 148 -23.01 5.95 5.58
N VAL A 149 -21.95 6.63 6.02
CA VAL A 149 -21.89 7.29 7.32
C VAL A 149 -21.80 8.79 7.14
N ARG A 150 -22.50 9.52 7.99
CA ARG A 150 -22.32 10.95 8.16
C ARG A 150 -21.54 11.14 9.44
N ILE A 151 -20.27 11.48 9.32
CA ILE A 151 -19.40 11.79 10.45
C ILE A 151 -19.75 13.21 10.91
N GLU A 152 -20.14 13.33 12.18
CA GLU A 152 -20.61 14.58 12.77
C GLU A 152 -19.57 15.19 13.72
N GLU A 153 -18.86 14.33 14.46
CA GLU A 153 -17.87 14.74 15.45
C GLU A 153 -16.78 13.66 15.58
N ILE A 154 -15.54 14.11 15.81
CA ILE A 154 -14.40 13.23 16.06
C ILE A 154 -13.64 13.76 17.26
N GLU A 155 -13.48 12.93 18.28
CA GLU A 155 -12.71 13.21 19.48
C GLU A 155 -11.54 12.22 19.61
N GLU A 156 -10.33 12.71 19.85
CA GLU A 156 -9.21 11.86 20.23
C GLU A 156 -9.27 11.57 21.73
N ILE A 157 -9.55 10.31 22.08
CA ILE A 157 -9.80 9.87 23.46
C ILE A 157 -8.65 9.07 24.07
N GLY A 158 -7.53 8.93 23.36
CA GLY A 158 -6.33 8.28 23.86
C GLY A 158 -5.32 7.96 22.77
N THR A 159 -4.19 7.39 23.21
CA THR A 159 -3.07 6.99 22.33
C THR A 159 -2.71 5.53 22.55
N GLY A 160 -1.94 4.98 21.62
CA GLY A 160 -1.32 3.66 21.72
C GLY A 160 -0.14 3.63 22.70
N SER A 161 0.63 2.55 22.64
CA SER A 161 1.88 2.37 23.40
C SER A 161 3.11 2.67 22.53
N ASP A 162 4.30 2.56 23.12
CA ASP A 162 5.55 2.65 22.36
C ASP A 162 5.70 1.49 21.36
N ASP A 163 5.21 0.29 21.71
CA ASP A 163 5.29 -0.90 20.86
C ASP A 163 4.23 -0.90 19.75
N ILE A 164 3.04 -0.39 20.05
CA ILE A 164 1.90 -0.28 19.13
C ILE A 164 1.43 1.19 19.14
N PRO A 165 2.13 2.09 18.44
CA PRO A 165 1.79 3.50 18.42
C PRO A 165 0.53 3.76 17.60
N GLY A 166 -0.26 4.74 18.05
CA GLY A 166 -1.49 5.10 17.37
C GLY A 166 -2.35 6.09 18.15
N ARG A 167 -3.50 6.44 17.57
CA ARG A 167 -4.50 7.32 18.18
C ARG A 167 -5.83 6.60 18.27
N ARG A 168 -6.51 6.74 19.39
CA ARG A 168 -7.85 6.22 19.62
C ARG A 168 -8.85 7.34 19.45
N LEU A 169 -9.73 7.17 18.48
CA LEU A 169 -10.78 8.13 18.14
C LEU A 169 -12.13 7.63 18.64
N LEU A 170 -12.94 8.55 19.14
CA LEU A 170 -14.38 8.40 19.36
C LEU A 170 -15.08 9.21 18.26
N VAL A 171 -15.96 8.57 17.52
CA VAL A 171 -16.57 9.14 16.32
C VAL A 171 -18.07 9.12 16.48
N LYS A 172 -18.68 10.30 16.46
CA LYS A 172 -20.13 10.42 16.40
C LYS A 172 -20.57 10.38 14.94
N LEU A 173 -21.41 9.42 14.59
CA LEU A 173 -21.86 9.23 13.22
C LEU A 173 -23.30 8.75 13.11
N SER A 174 -23.97 9.10 12.00
CA SER A 174 -25.26 8.53 11.61
C SER A 174 -25.07 7.59 10.42
N HIS A 175 -25.89 6.56 10.35
CA HIS A 175 -25.91 5.61 9.23
C HIS A 175 -27.09 5.88 8.29
N ALA A 176 -26.88 5.66 7.00
CA ALA A 176 -27.93 5.62 5.99
C ALA A 176 -27.67 4.43 5.07
N SER A 177 -28.72 3.76 4.62
CA SER A 177 -28.62 2.64 3.68
C SER A 177 -29.75 2.68 2.65
N SER A 178 -29.46 2.24 1.44
CA SER A 178 -30.42 2.08 0.36
C SER A 178 -30.23 0.71 -0.28
N GLU A 179 -31.35 0.02 -0.51
CA GLU A 179 -31.39 -1.14 -1.40
C GLU A 179 -31.76 -0.66 -2.79
N MET A 180 -30.81 -0.76 -3.73
CA MET A 180 -31.00 -0.29 -5.09
C MET A 180 -30.14 -1.07 -6.06
N ALA A 181 -30.76 -1.56 -7.13
CA ALA A 181 -30.02 -2.10 -8.27
C ALA A 181 -29.34 -0.94 -9.00
N VAL A 182 -28.01 -0.94 -8.99
CA VAL A 182 -27.18 0.08 -9.65
C VAL A 182 -26.27 -0.58 -10.67
N GLU A 183 -26.19 0.03 -11.85
CA GLU A 183 -25.31 -0.42 -12.94
C GLU A 183 -23.86 0.04 -12.73
N ASP A 184 -23.67 1.11 -11.95
CA ASP A 184 -22.38 1.72 -11.63
C ASP A 184 -22.32 2.04 -10.13
N TYR A 185 -21.57 1.23 -9.39
CA TYR A 185 -21.41 1.34 -7.94
C TYR A 185 -20.44 2.46 -7.54
N ASP A 186 -19.59 2.91 -8.47
CA ASP A 186 -18.55 3.92 -8.18
C ASP A 186 -19.15 5.34 -8.12
N ASN A 187 -20.33 5.54 -8.72
CA ASN A 187 -20.95 6.85 -8.89
C ASN A 187 -22.31 7.00 -8.19
N VAL A 188 -22.59 6.21 -7.16
CA VAL A 188 -23.85 6.33 -6.40
C VAL A 188 -23.77 7.52 -5.43
N PRO A 189 -24.62 8.55 -5.58
CA PRO A 189 -24.57 9.71 -4.71
C PRO A 189 -24.99 9.35 -3.28
N ALA A 190 -24.45 10.09 -2.32
CA ALA A 190 -24.94 10.05 -0.96
C ALA A 190 -26.45 10.39 -0.91
N PRO A 191 -27.20 9.75 0.00
CA PRO A 191 -28.64 9.89 0.06
C PRO A 191 -29.06 11.24 0.66
N ASP A 192 -30.32 11.62 0.37
CA ASP A 192 -30.95 12.82 0.92
C ASP A 192 -31.02 12.80 2.46
N ALA A 193 -31.25 13.97 3.06
CA ALA A 193 -31.11 14.19 4.50
C ALA A 193 -32.11 13.42 5.39
N ASP A 194 -33.17 12.84 4.81
CA ASP A 194 -34.30 12.23 5.51
C ASP A 194 -34.14 10.74 5.85
N ILE A 195 -33.12 10.05 5.32
CA ILE A 195 -32.93 8.61 5.57
C ILE A 195 -31.87 8.28 6.64
N TRP A 196 -31.26 9.29 7.25
CA TRP A 196 -30.23 9.11 8.26
C TRP A 196 -30.84 8.66 9.59
N GLY A 197 -30.27 7.61 10.18
CA GLY A 197 -30.62 7.16 11.53
C GLY A 197 -30.11 8.10 12.63
N ASP A 198 -30.53 7.80 13.86
CA ASP A 198 -30.02 8.48 15.05
C ASP A 198 -28.49 8.32 15.17
N PRO A 199 -27.76 9.36 15.62
CA PRO A 199 -26.31 9.26 15.79
C PRO A 199 -25.91 8.21 16.82
N VAL A 200 -24.87 7.45 16.50
CA VAL A 200 -24.18 6.48 17.37
C VAL A 200 -22.73 6.91 17.59
N HIS A 201 -22.03 6.22 18.49
CA HIS A 201 -20.61 6.45 18.76
C HIS A 201 -19.80 5.19 18.48
N ASP A 202 -18.89 5.30 17.51
CA ASP A 202 -17.96 4.24 17.15
C ASP A 202 -16.55 4.62 17.62
N GLN A 203 -15.67 3.63 17.74
CA GLN A 203 -14.28 3.88 18.06
C GLN A 203 -13.32 3.21 17.09
N TYR A 204 -12.28 3.95 16.74
CA TYR A 204 -11.25 3.53 15.81
C TYR A 204 -9.89 3.73 16.44
N PHE A 205 -8.98 2.80 16.21
CA PHE A 205 -7.58 2.92 16.59
C PHE A 205 -6.74 3.06 15.33
N CYS A 206 -6.40 4.30 15.01
CA CYS A 206 -5.50 4.65 13.92
C CYS A 206 -4.09 4.21 14.30
N SER A 207 -3.60 3.14 13.67
CA SER A 207 -2.29 2.55 13.93
C SER A 207 -1.78 1.89 12.65
N MET A 208 -0.49 2.09 12.35
CA MET A 208 0.18 1.40 11.24
C MET A 208 0.49 -0.07 11.54
N ILE A 209 0.48 -0.47 12.82
CA ILE A 209 0.79 -1.85 13.26
C ILE A 209 -0.47 -2.68 13.47
N ARG A 210 -1.45 -2.17 14.24
CA ARG A 210 -2.75 -2.81 14.47
C ARG A 210 -3.90 -1.84 14.19
N PRO A 211 -4.20 -1.52 12.91
CA PRO A 211 -5.36 -0.71 12.55
C PRO A 211 -6.63 -1.41 13.06
N ALA A 212 -7.46 -0.79 13.90
CA ALA A 212 -8.57 -1.51 14.53
C ALA A 212 -9.84 -0.68 14.71
N VAL A 213 -10.96 -1.39 14.83
CA VAL A 213 -12.29 -0.83 15.12
C VAL A 213 -12.88 -1.55 16.33
N LEU A 214 -13.58 -0.79 17.18
CA LEU A 214 -14.36 -1.35 18.28
C LEU A 214 -15.68 -1.91 17.71
N THR A 215 -15.95 -3.18 17.97
CA THR A 215 -17.18 -3.87 17.54
C THR A 215 -18.27 -3.77 18.59
N ASP A 216 -19.52 -4.06 18.19
CA ASP A 216 -20.71 -3.97 19.07
C ASP A 216 -20.59 -4.82 20.36
N ASP A 217 -19.82 -5.91 20.31
CA ASP A 217 -19.52 -6.77 21.45
C ASP A 217 -18.48 -6.18 22.43
N GLN A 218 -18.09 -4.92 22.22
CA GLN A 218 -17.05 -4.18 22.96
C GLN A 218 -15.64 -4.77 22.81
N GLY A 219 -15.43 -5.67 21.85
CA GLY A 219 -14.13 -6.13 21.41
C GLY A 219 -13.50 -5.19 20.38
N TRP A 220 -12.20 -5.34 20.16
CA TRP A 220 -11.45 -4.68 19.10
C TRP A 220 -11.15 -5.69 18.01
N THR A 221 -11.53 -5.38 16.78
CA THR A 221 -11.16 -6.17 15.60
C THR A 221 -10.08 -5.43 14.83
N VAL A 222 -8.95 -6.10 14.57
CA VAL A 222 -7.90 -5.56 13.71
C VAL A 222 -8.35 -5.68 12.25
N LEU A 223 -8.24 -4.58 11.52
CA LEU A 223 -8.52 -4.53 10.10
C LEU A 223 -7.39 -5.25 9.34
N PRO A 224 -7.71 -6.16 8.40
CA PRO A 224 -6.72 -7.02 7.76
C PRO A 224 -5.87 -6.31 6.69
N LEU A 225 -5.54 -5.03 6.86
CA LEU A 225 -4.75 -4.24 5.91
C LEU A 225 -3.38 -4.86 5.64
N PRO A 226 -2.88 -4.87 4.39
CA PRO A 226 -3.44 -4.22 3.20
C PRO A 226 -4.56 -5.01 2.50
N SER A 227 -4.94 -6.19 3.01
CA SER A 227 -6.01 -7.00 2.42
C SER A 227 -7.38 -6.47 2.86
N VAL A 228 -8.16 -5.96 1.90
CA VAL A 228 -9.57 -5.60 2.14
C VAL A 228 -10.43 -6.73 1.60
N PHE A 229 -11.36 -7.26 2.40
CA PHE A 229 -12.30 -8.28 1.93
C PHE A 229 -13.59 -8.34 2.76
N GLY A 230 -14.69 -8.65 2.07
CA GLY A 230 -15.96 -9.06 2.67
C GLY A 230 -16.56 -8.03 3.63
N ALA A 231 -16.86 -8.47 4.86
CA ALA A 231 -17.58 -7.67 5.85
C ALA A 231 -16.76 -6.48 6.41
N THR A 232 -15.44 -6.47 6.22
CA THR A 232 -14.55 -5.42 6.78
C THR A 232 -14.38 -4.22 5.85
N GLU A 233 -14.88 -4.30 4.61
CA GLU A 233 -14.73 -3.25 3.60
C GLU A 233 -15.23 -1.89 4.09
N GLY A 234 -16.42 -1.84 4.69
CA GLY A 234 -16.96 -0.55 5.12
C GLY A 234 -16.32 0.01 6.38
N ALA A 235 -15.93 -0.85 7.34
CA ALA A 235 -15.10 -0.41 8.45
C ALA A 235 -13.73 0.12 7.97
N THR A 236 -13.19 -0.48 6.91
CA THR A 236 -11.95 -0.04 6.27
C THR A 236 -12.12 1.32 5.60
N ASN A 237 -13.18 1.55 4.83
CA ASN A 237 -13.44 2.86 4.22
C ASN A 237 -13.51 3.98 5.24
N ILE A 238 -14.24 3.77 6.34
CA ILE A 238 -14.34 4.75 7.43
C ILE A 238 -12.97 4.95 8.10
N TYR A 239 -12.23 3.87 8.36
CA TYR A 239 -10.89 3.94 8.93
C TYR A 239 -9.93 4.75 8.04
N LEU A 240 -9.95 4.54 6.72
CA LEU A 240 -9.10 5.27 5.78
C LEU A 240 -9.44 6.77 5.76
N ASP A 241 -10.72 7.11 5.76
CA ASP A 241 -11.15 8.51 5.85
C ASP A 241 -10.67 9.15 7.16
N LEU A 242 -10.90 8.50 8.31
CA LEU A 242 -10.55 9.01 9.64
C LEU A 242 -9.03 9.12 9.88
N CYS A 243 -8.27 8.10 9.48
CA CYS A 243 -6.88 7.94 9.87
C CYS A 243 -5.89 8.45 8.81
N HIS A 244 -6.31 8.50 7.54
CA HIS A 244 -5.44 8.84 6.40
C HIS A 244 -5.96 10.02 5.56
N GLY A 245 -7.17 10.52 5.81
CA GLY A 245 -7.69 11.73 5.17
C GLY A 245 -7.95 11.51 3.67
N HIS A 246 -8.96 10.73 3.34
CA HIS A 246 -9.38 10.52 1.95
C HIS A 246 -10.84 10.13 1.79
N ALA A 247 -11.53 10.75 0.81
CA ALA A 247 -12.93 10.51 0.51
C ALA A 247 -13.20 10.05 -0.95
N GLU A 248 -12.18 9.77 -1.77
CA GLU A 248 -12.39 9.49 -3.21
C GLU A 248 -11.48 8.39 -3.80
N ARG A 249 -11.00 7.44 -2.98
CA ARG A 249 -10.23 6.30 -3.51
C ARG A 249 -10.89 4.99 -3.18
N ASP A 250 -10.86 4.09 -4.16
CA ASP A 250 -11.14 2.68 -3.98
C ASP A 250 -10.32 2.13 -2.79
N PRO A 251 -10.94 1.58 -1.73
CA PRO A 251 -10.21 1.04 -0.57
C PRO A 251 -9.21 -0.06 -0.96
N TYR A 252 -9.46 -0.81 -2.02
CA TYR A 252 -8.58 -1.87 -2.50
C TYR A 252 -7.27 -1.31 -3.09
N GLU A 253 -7.30 -0.09 -3.63
CA GLU A 253 -6.12 0.59 -4.17
C GLU A 253 -5.48 1.54 -3.15
N ALA A 254 -6.30 2.25 -2.37
CA ALA A 254 -5.83 3.24 -1.39
C ALA A 254 -4.86 2.62 -0.38
N VAL A 255 -5.16 1.41 0.12
CA VAL A 255 -4.35 0.73 1.14
C VAL A 255 -2.95 0.33 0.66
N LYS A 256 -2.76 0.12 -0.65
CA LYS A 256 -1.48 -0.32 -1.23
C LYS A 256 -0.41 0.76 -1.11
N GLU A 257 -0.82 2.03 -1.06
CA GLU A 257 0.08 3.18 -1.03
C GLU A 257 0.40 3.67 0.40
N LEU A 258 -0.23 3.07 1.43
CA LEU A 258 -0.18 3.55 2.82
C LEU A 258 0.88 2.87 3.70
N GLY A 259 1.66 1.94 3.16
CA GLY A 259 2.77 1.31 3.90
C GLY A 259 2.35 0.27 4.94
N TYR A 260 1.19 -0.38 4.76
CA TYR A 260 0.83 -1.58 5.54
C TYR A 260 1.55 -2.82 4.97
N ASP A 261 2.48 -3.37 5.73
CA ASP A 261 3.37 -4.44 5.27
C ASP A 261 2.91 -5.86 5.67
N VAL A 262 1.98 -5.98 6.63
CA VAL A 262 1.54 -7.27 7.20
C VAL A 262 0.03 -7.30 7.34
N ALA A 263 -0.62 -8.29 6.72
CA ALA A 263 -2.04 -8.56 6.93
C ALA A 263 -2.26 -9.23 8.29
N HIS A 264 -3.18 -8.66 9.08
CA HIS A 264 -3.57 -9.14 10.40
C HIS A 264 -4.94 -9.84 10.35
N GLU A 265 -5.04 -10.93 9.60
CA GLU A 265 -6.28 -11.69 9.47
C GLU A 265 -6.76 -12.23 10.83
N ASP A 266 -8.06 -12.08 11.09
CA ASP A 266 -8.78 -12.64 12.25
C ASP A 266 -8.23 -12.26 13.64
N GLN A 267 -7.47 -11.17 13.76
CA GLN A 267 -6.98 -10.71 15.07
C GLN A 267 -8.04 -9.89 15.78
N SER A 268 -8.38 -10.30 17.01
CA SER A 268 -9.29 -9.57 17.89
C SER A 268 -8.75 -9.52 19.31
N PHE A 269 -9.10 -8.44 20.01
CA PHE A 269 -8.67 -8.16 21.38
C PHE A 269 -9.89 -7.79 22.22
N ARG A 270 -9.94 -8.25 23.47
CA ARG A 270 -11.08 -7.97 24.34
C ARG A 270 -11.08 -6.55 24.89
N THR A 271 -9.91 -5.95 25.03
CA THR A 271 -9.76 -4.60 25.59
C THR A 271 -8.76 -3.79 24.78
N PHE A 272 -8.86 -2.46 24.87
CA PHE A 272 -7.88 -1.57 24.26
C PHE A 272 -6.48 -1.77 24.83
N ALA A 273 -6.36 -2.11 26.12
CA ALA A 273 -5.07 -2.39 26.75
C ALA A 273 -4.38 -3.61 26.12
N ASP A 274 -5.14 -4.67 25.83
CA ASP A 274 -4.61 -5.86 25.15
C ASP A 274 -4.21 -5.53 23.70
N LEU A 275 -5.00 -4.70 23.01
CA LEU A 275 -4.73 -4.27 21.63
C LEU A 275 -3.36 -3.57 21.49
N ILE A 276 -2.97 -2.76 22.48
CA ILE A 276 -1.74 -1.93 22.41
C ILE A 276 -0.53 -2.60 23.09
N THR A 277 -0.63 -3.85 23.53
CA THR A 277 0.48 -4.60 24.13
C THR A 277 1.12 -5.53 23.09
N PRO A 278 2.45 -5.76 23.08
CA PRO A 278 3.12 -6.68 22.16
C PRO A 278 2.47 -8.05 22.00
#